data_AF-A0A840H429-F1
#
_entry.id   AF-A0A840H429-F1
#
_cell.length_a   1.000
_cell.length_b   1.000
_cell.length_c   1.000
_cell.angle_alpha   90.00
_cell.angle_beta   90.00
_cell.angle_gamma   90.00
#
_symmetry.space_group_name_H-M   'P 1'
#
loop_
_entity.id
_entity.type
_entity.pdbx_description
1 polymer ?
#
loop_
_entity_poly.entity_id
_entity_poly.type
_entity_poly.pdbx_seq_one_letter_code
_entity_poly.pdbx_strand_id
1 'polypeptide(L)' 'MTELQDRLERFETLTAECELIAKLATDSTKREFYLKLSEQYRQLAVDMRQAIATKAAA' A
#
# COMPACT_ATOMS: atom_id res chain seq x y z
N MET A 1 16.15 -6.02 -7.58
CA MET A 1 15.52 -6.04 -6.25
C MET A 1 15.24 -7.49 -5.86
N THR A 2 14.95 -7.76 -4.59
CA THR A 2 14.40 -9.08 -4.17
C THR A 2 12.89 -9.11 -4.36
N GLU A 3 12.29 -10.29 -4.57
CA GLU A 3 10.83 -10.44 -4.74
C GLU A 3 10.00 -9.75 -3.63
N LEU A 4 10.50 -9.77 -2.38
CA LEU A 4 9.86 -9.09 -1.25
C LEU A 4 9.92 -7.56 -1.39
N GLN A 5 11.03 -7.02 -1.89
CA GLN A 5 11.18 -5.57 -2.15
C GLN A 5 10.31 -5.13 -3.33
N ASP A 6 10.24 -5.91 -4.41
CA ASP A 6 9.34 -5.62 -5.55
C ASP A 6 7.87 -5.60 -5.10
N ARG A 7 7.50 -6.53 -4.21
CA ARG A 7 6.15 -6.59 -3.65
C ARG A 7 5.85 -5.42 -2.69
N LEU A 8 6.84 -4.98 -1.91
CA LEU A 8 6.73 -3.79 -1.07
C LEU A 8 6.49 -2.54 -1.93
N GLU A 9 7.33 -2.32 -2.95
CA GLU A 9 7.21 -1.17 -3.86
C GLU A 9 5.83 -1.14 -4.52
N ARG A 10 5.31 -2.31 -4.91
CA ARG A 10 3.95 -2.43 -5.46
C ARG A 10 2.88 -1.98 -4.46
N PHE A 11 2.96 -2.37 -3.19
CA PHE A 11 1.98 -1.94 -2.18
C PHE A 11 2.08 -0.44 -1.88
N GLU A 12 3.28 0.12 -1.86
CA GLU A 12 3.50 1.57 -1.68
C GLU A 12 2.92 2.36 -2.86
N THR A 13 3.14 1.88 -4.10
CA THR A 13 2.58 2.47 -5.31
C THR A 13 1.05 2.42 -5.28
N LEU A 14 0.46 1.25 -5.02
CA LEU A 14 -1.00 1.09 -4.94
C LEU A 14 -1.63 1.97 -3.85
N THR A 15 -0.94 2.15 -2.72
CA THR A 15 -1.37 3.06 -1.66
C THR A 15 -1.45 4.50 -2.19
N ALA A 16 -0.37 4.98 -2.81
CA ALA A 16 -0.30 6.34 -3.36
C ALA A 16 -1.33 6.59 -4.47
N GLU A 17 -1.54 5.60 -5.34
CA GLU A 17 -2.56 5.66 -6.40
C GLU A 17 -3.97 5.73 -5.81
N CYS A 18 -4.30 4.91 -4.81
CA CYS A 18 -5.60 4.97 -4.14
C CYS A 18 -5.84 6.31 -3.45
N GLU A 19 -4.83 6.85 -2.76
CA GLU A 19 -4.92 8.17 -2.14
C GLU A 19 -5.13 9.30 -3.17
N LEU A 20 -4.47 9.21 -4.32
CA LEU A 20 -4.66 10.16 -5.42
C LEU A 20 -6.08 10.08 -5.99
N ILE A 21 -6.59 8.86 -6.23
CA ILE A 21 -7.95 8.67 -6.73
C ILE A 21 -8.97 9.21 -5.72
N ALA A 22 -8.80 8.94 -4.42
CA ALA A 22 -9.68 9.46 -3.37
C ALA A 22 -9.70 11.00 -3.34
N LYS A 23 -8.56 11.65 -3.53
CA LYS A 23 -8.44 13.13 -3.61
C LYS A 23 -9.18 13.69 -4.83
N LEU A 24 -9.13 13.00 -5.97
CA LEU A 24 -9.76 13.42 -7.22
C LEU A 24 -11.25 13.03 -7.32
N ALA A 25 -11.71 12.07 -6.51
CA ALA A 25 -13.08 11.61 -6.53
C ALA A 25 -14.06 12.71 -6.05
N THR A 26 -15.05 13.00 -6.89
CA THR A 26 -16.20 13.88 -6.56
C THR A 26 -17.34 13.12 -5.88
N ASP A 27 -17.42 11.80 -6.13
CA ASP A 27 -18.35 10.89 -5.47
C ASP A 27 -17.82 10.45 -4.10
N SER A 28 -18.61 10.66 -3.04
CA SER A 28 -18.22 10.35 -1.67
C SER A 28 -18.02 8.85 -1.43
N THR A 29 -18.86 8.00 -2.01
CA THR A 29 -18.76 6.54 -1.88
C THR A 29 -17.46 6.03 -2.48
N LYS A 30 -17.10 6.49 -3.68
CA LYS A 30 -15.83 6.16 -4.33
C LYS A 30 -14.65 6.68 -3.52
N ARG A 31 -14.72 7.92 -3.01
CA ARG A 31 -13.68 8.47 -2.14
C ARG A 31 -13.45 7.57 -0.92
N GLU A 32 -14.50 7.21 -0.19
CA GLU A 32 -14.40 6.36 0.99
C GLU A 32 -13.87 4.96 0.66
N PHE A 33 -14.27 4.39 -0.47
CA PHE A 33 -13.75 3.11 -0.95
C PHE A 33 -12.23 3.15 -1.15
N TYR A 34 -11.73 4.13 -1.91
CA TYR A 34 -10.29 4.23 -2.18
C TYR A 34 -9.48 4.60 -0.93
N LEU A 35 -10.05 5.35 0.01
CA LEU A 35 -9.41 5.59 1.31
C LEU A 35 -9.24 4.28 2.09
N LYS A 36 -10.31 3.48 2.23
CA LYS A 36 -10.23 2.17 2.91
C LYS A 36 -9.25 1.23 2.23
N LEU A 37 -9.24 1.21 0.89
CA LEU A 37 -8.31 0.39 0.13
C LEU A 37 -6.84 0.83 0.31
N SER A 38 -6.59 2.14 0.34
CA SER A 38 -5.24 2.67 0.62
C SER A 38 -4.74 2.27 2.01
N GLU A 39 -5.63 2.23 3.01
CA GLU A 39 -5.28 1.80 4.37
C GLU A 39 -4.88 0.32 4.40
N GLN A 40 -5.60 -0.54 3.66
CA GLN A 40 -5.26 -1.96 3.54
C GLN A 40 -3.90 -2.16 2.87
N TYR A 41 -3.60 -1.46 1.78
CA TYR A 41 -2.29 -1.56 1.13
C TYR A 41 -1.17 -1.01 2.01
N ARG A 42 -1.43 0.05 2.79
CA ARG A 42 -0.46 0.57 3.76
C ARG A 42 -0.13 -0.47 4.83
N GLN A 43 -1.13 -1.18 5.34
CA GLN A 43 -0.90 -2.26 6.32
C GLN A 43 -0.07 -3.39 5.70
N LEU A 44 -0.40 -3.82 4.48
CA LEU A 44 0.39 -4.85 3.76
C LEU A 44 1.83 -4.42 3.52
N ALA A 45 2.08 -3.13 3.24
CA ALA A 45 3.43 -2.59 3.12
C ALA A 45 4.19 -2.62 4.46
N VAL A 46 3.53 -2.33 5.59
CA VAL A 46 4.11 -2.45 6.94
C VAL A 46 4.51 -3.90 7.22
N ASP A 47 3.60 -4.85 7.00
CA ASP A 47 3.86 -6.28 7.22
C ASP A 47 5.01 -6.77 6.33
N MET A 48 5.08 -6.30 5.08
CA MET A 48 6.15 -6.64 4.15
C MET A 48 7.51 -6.09 4.60
N ARG A 49 7.57 -4.84 5.10
CA ARG A 49 8.80 -4.27 5.68
C ARG A 49 9.29 -5.09 6.87
N GLN A 50 8.37 -5.55 7.73
CA GLN A 50 8.72 -6.44 8.84
C GLN A 50 9.27 -7.78 8.35
N ALA A 51 8.64 -8.40 7.35
CA ALA A 51 9.13 -9.65 6.77
C ALA A 51 10.52 -9.52 6.14
N ILE A 52 10.78 -8.42 5.43
CA ILE A 52 12.10 -8.10 4.87
C ILE A 52 13.13 -7.94 5.99
N ALA A 53 12.80 -7.21 7.06
CA ALA A 53 13.70 -7.00 8.19
C ALA A 53 14.03 -8.31 8.91
N THR A 54 13.03 -9.16 9.17
CA THR A 54 13.22 -10.49 9.76
C THR A 54 14.13 -11.36 8.90
N LYS A 55 13.93 -11.36 7.58
CA LYS A 55 14.78 -12.13 6.64
C LYS A 55 16.21 -11.60 6.59
N ALA A 56 16.41 -10.29 6.73
CA ALA A 56 17.75 -9.70 6.73
C ALA A 56 18.51 -9.94 8.04
N ALA A 57 17.80 -10.22 9.15
CA ALA A 57 18.39 -10.50 10.46
C ALA A 57 18.66 -12.00 10.70
N ALA A 58 18.21 -12.88 9.79
CA ALA A 58 18.44 -14.34 9.81
C ALA A 58 19.64 -14.72 8.95
#